data_AF-A0A4Q8CY95-F1
#
_entry.id   AF-A0A4Q8CY95-F1
#
_cell.length_a   1.000
_cell.length_b   1.000
_cell.length_c   1.000
_cell.angle_alpha   90.00
_cell.angle_beta   90.00
_cell.angle_gamma   90.00
#
_symmetry.space_group_name_H-M   'P 1'
#
loop_
_entity.id
_entity.type
_entity.pdbx_description
1 polymer ?
#
loop_
_entity_poly.entity_id
_entity_poly.type
_entity_poly.pdbx_seq_one_letter_code
_entity_poly.pdbx_strand_id
1 'polypeptide(L)'
;MSIPRLPTLLLIIGLLVSGCSSLPSRDAQPLETVDGPHIDDAEAALALGDPASAVTLLRMAARNFREPTSTGLRLEAARLALTLDDPTLARAILDVDDVTATADNQAVATLIRTRLDDTLTDEAIIERLETLTAPLSRRMEPYRLQALVAARAGRGDPIGAINAWQSLDREALAPEQRRITEARLWQALYTMPMAELEAAIDSATSVIADRWLKLAVGVREHALDPAATRSFIDDWKRSPSTSDVSAATLERIFAMQRADLSPPRRVAVLLPLSGDLADAGQAVRDGLLAAYYADDADRPALAFFDVGANGMDVISAYREAIAAGAGRIIGPLRKSAVRDLIASTDLRIPVIALNRIESDGTGSGFQQFGLAPENDAVATASLARQLGHERLLIIHRDDDWGQRVASAFETALTAAGGEIVGRQTYPPDQDDLSYPIKALLLIDDSEDRRDRLESLTGRRYGFEARRRRDTDGIFVAAFERDARLVVPQLRFHRGIDLPVFGISDSFPEQPEIGANRDLSGLIFARMPWLLDDPTSAIAADARRQLEAVRSGEPPVRLEGLGVDSYRLLSGIDALTRDPRLTMPGVTGRLSINTEGQVERALQPVRVRSGGLERLAPTDGEAVDAFVP
;
A
#
# COMPACT_ATOMS: atom_id res chain seq x y z
N MET A 1 -26.45 -55.64 65.13
CA MET A 1 -27.71 -55.02 65.62
C MET A 1 -28.03 -53.81 64.76
N SER A 2 -29.29 -53.36 64.80
CA SER A 2 -30.03 -52.44 63.92
C SER A 2 -29.33 -51.25 63.24
N ILE A 3 -29.85 -50.93 62.04
CA ILE A 3 -29.76 -49.64 61.33
C ILE A 3 -30.86 -48.70 61.87
N PRO A 4 -30.65 -47.37 61.96
CA PRO A 4 -31.38 -46.40 61.11
C PRO A 4 -30.41 -45.39 60.46
N ARG A 5 -30.47 -45.15 59.13
CA ARG A 5 -31.29 -44.14 58.40
C ARG A 5 -30.93 -42.66 58.66
N LEU A 6 -30.68 -41.95 57.54
CA LEU A 6 -30.52 -40.50 57.37
C LEU A 6 -31.74 -39.69 57.88
N PRO A 7 -31.62 -38.37 58.17
CA PRO A 7 -31.85 -37.39 57.09
C PRO A 7 -31.07 -36.05 57.14
N THR A 8 -31.14 -35.38 56.00
CA THR A 8 -30.85 -33.97 55.63
C THR A 8 -31.43 -32.90 56.56
N LEU A 9 -30.77 -31.72 56.72
CA LEU A 9 -31.31 -30.37 56.40
C LEU A 9 -30.28 -29.22 56.62
N LEU A 10 -30.41 -28.14 55.81
CA LEU A 10 -29.81 -26.80 55.93
C LEU A 10 -29.91 -26.14 57.32
N LEU A 11 -28.96 -25.22 57.65
CA LEU A 11 -29.31 -23.83 58.00
C LEU A 11 -28.14 -22.79 57.95
N ILE A 12 -28.36 -21.73 57.15
CA ILE A 12 -28.02 -20.29 57.35
C ILE A 12 -26.80 -19.88 58.21
N ILE A 13 -25.86 -19.13 57.60
CA ILE A 13 -25.23 -17.95 58.23
C ILE A 13 -25.21 -16.79 57.22
N GLY A 14 -25.59 -15.60 57.66
CA GLY A 14 -25.42 -14.34 56.92
C GLY A 14 -25.53 -13.11 57.82
N LEU A 15 -24.89 -12.01 57.39
CA LEU A 15 -24.87 -10.65 57.99
C LEU A 15 -24.04 -10.51 59.31
N LEU A 16 -23.32 -9.42 59.59
CA LEU A 16 -22.96 -8.19 58.82
C LEU A 16 -21.82 -7.39 59.49
N VAL A 17 -21.50 -6.22 58.88
CA VAL A 17 -20.73 -5.04 59.38
C VAL A 17 -19.20 -5.12 59.16
N SER A 18 -18.52 -4.15 58.51
CA SER A 18 -18.94 -3.02 57.63
C SER A 18 -17.73 -2.46 56.82
N GLY A 19 -17.97 -1.60 55.82
CA GLY A 19 -16.92 -0.77 55.19
C GLY A 19 -17.22 -0.27 53.77
N CYS A 20 -17.57 1.03 53.65
CA CYS A 20 -17.63 1.84 52.42
C CYS A 20 -18.68 1.53 51.32
N SER A 21 -19.60 2.50 51.13
CA SER A 21 -20.31 2.86 49.89
C SER A 21 -20.65 1.73 48.89
N SER A 22 -21.73 1.00 49.18
CA SER A 22 -22.40 0.17 48.17
C SER A 22 -23.12 1.03 47.13
N LEU A 23 -22.55 1.14 45.93
CA LEU A 23 -23.39 1.20 44.72
C LEU A 23 -24.28 -0.06 44.74
N PRO A 24 -25.59 0.03 44.47
CA PRO A 24 -26.43 -1.16 44.40
C PRO A 24 -25.93 -2.03 43.25
N SER A 25 -25.44 -3.23 43.57
CA SER A 25 -25.09 -4.25 42.59
C SER A 25 -26.35 -4.55 41.76
N ARG A 26 -26.30 -4.23 40.46
CA ARG A 26 -27.47 -4.31 39.57
C ARG A 26 -27.92 -5.74 39.27
N ASP A 27 -27.14 -6.74 39.71
CA ASP A 27 -27.42 -8.18 39.69
C ASP A 27 -28.24 -8.66 40.92
N ALA A 28 -29.14 -7.82 41.44
CA ALA A 28 -30.01 -8.15 42.58
C ALA A 28 -31.35 -8.79 42.18
N GLN A 29 -31.48 -9.24 40.94
CA GLN A 29 -32.38 -10.33 40.59
C GLN A 29 -31.51 -11.50 40.12
N PRO A 30 -31.53 -12.65 40.83
CA PRO A 30 -31.07 -13.89 40.24
C PRO A 30 -31.84 -14.11 38.95
N LEU A 31 -31.14 -14.53 37.89
CA LEU A 31 -31.79 -15.34 36.86
C LEU A 31 -32.54 -16.47 37.59
N GLU A 32 -33.75 -16.82 37.15
CA GLU A 32 -34.39 -18.06 37.63
C GLU A 32 -33.36 -19.18 37.49
N THR A 33 -32.98 -19.82 38.61
CA THR A 33 -32.02 -20.91 38.57
C THR A 33 -32.72 -22.10 37.93
N VAL A 34 -32.48 -22.26 36.63
CA VAL A 34 -33.03 -23.35 35.83
C VAL A 34 -32.24 -24.61 36.20
N ASP A 35 -32.59 -25.18 37.35
CA ASP A 35 -31.89 -26.31 37.92
C ASP A 35 -32.27 -27.61 37.19
N GLY A 36 -31.28 -28.44 36.86
CA GLY A 36 -31.53 -29.73 36.23
C GLY A 36 -30.24 -30.46 35.86
N PRO A 37 -30.23 -31.80 35.87
CA PRO A 37 -29.00 -32.59 35.81
C PRO A 37 -28.14 -32.30 34.58
N HIS A 38 -28.76 -32.12 33.40
CA HIS A 38 -28.02 -31.78 32.18
C HIS A 38 -27.53 -30.32 32.11
N ILE A 39 -28.00 -29.44 32.98
CA ILE A 39 -27.49 -28.07 33.11
C ILE A 39 -26.29 -28.09 34.07
N ASP A 40 -26.43 -28.78 35.20
CA ASP A 40 -25.34 -29.03 36.16
C ASP A 40 -24.14 -29.72 35.46
N ASP A 41 -24.43 -30.78 34.68
CA ASP A 41 -23.43 -31.50 33.87
C ASP A 41 -22.79 -30.57 32.82
N ALA A 42 -23.55 -29.64 32.22
CA ALA A 42 -23.04 -28.70 31.22
C ALA A 42 -22.13 -27.63 31.86
N GLU A 43 -22.50 -27.09 33.02
CA GLU A 43 -21.63 -26.17 33.76
C GLU A 43 -20.36 -26.88 34.26
N ALA A 44 -20.46 -28.14 34.68
CA ALA A 44 -19.30 -28.97 35.02
C ALA A 44 -18.39 -29.23 33.79
N ALA A 45 -18.96 -29.53 32.63
CA ALA A 45 -18.21 -29.69 31.39
C ALA A 45 -17.48 -28.39 30.98
N LEU A 46 -18.14 -27.23 31.10
CA LEU A 46 -17.52 -25.92 30.86
C LEU A 46 -16.39 -25.64 31.86
N ALA A 47 -16.57 -25.96 33.14
CA ALA A 47 -15.53 -25.80 34.17
C ALA A 47 -14.31 -26.71 33.94
N LEU A 48 -14.49 -27.85 33.24
CA LEU A 48 -13.43 -28.75 32.80
C LEU A 48 -12.83 -28.38 31.43
N GLY A 49 -13.33 -27.34 30.76
CA GLY A 49 -12.85 -26.92 29.45
C GLY A 49 -13.38 -27.75 28.28
N ASP A 50 -14.51 -28.44 28.44
CA ASP A 50 -15.18 -29.21 27.39
C ASP A 50 -16.50 -28.53 26.93
N PRO A 51 -16.42 -27.49 26.07
CA PRO A 51 -17.60 -26.85 25.51
C PRO A 51 -18.37 -27.75 24.54
N ALA A 52 -17.77 -28.80 23.96
CA ALA A 52 -18.45 -29.69 23.01
C ALA A 52 -19.46 -30.61 23.72
N SER A 53 -19.09 -31.17 24.88
CA SER A 53 -20.03 -31.86 25.76
C SER A 53 -21.09 -30.90 26.30
N ALA A 54 -20.72 -29.67 26.69
CA ALA A 54 -21.67 -28.66 27.16
C ALA A 54 -22.73 -28.29 26.10
N VAL A 55 -22.36 -28.13 24.82
CA VAL A 55 -23.32 -27.93 23.69
C VAL A 55 -24.32 -29.10 23.63
N THR A 56 -23.83 -30.33 23.77
CA THR A 56 -24.68 -31.52 23.70
C THR A 56 -25.63 -31.59 24.90
N LEU A 57 -25.12 -31.35 26.10
CA LEU A 57 -25.86 -31.38 27.36
C LEU A 57 -26.92 -30.27 27.42
N LEU A 58 -26.63 -29.04 26.99
CA LEU A 58 -27.61 -27.96 26.89
C LEU A 58 -28.72 -28.26 25.86
N ARG A 59 -28.39 -28.90 24.73
CA ARG A 59 -29.40 -29.37 23.75
C ARG A 59 -30.26 -30.51 24.29
N MET A 60 -29.74 -31.35 25.18
CA MET A 60 -30.51 -32.37 25.89
C MET A 60 -31.38 -31.73 26.97
N ALA A 61 -30.84 -30.80 27.77
CA ALA A 61 -31.56 -30.02 28.77
C ALA A 61 -32.76 -29.29 28.13
N ALA A 62 -32.55 -28.60 27.00
CA ALA A 62 -33.60 -27.86 26.30
C ALA A 62 -34.86 -28.71 26.01
N ARG A 63 -34.72 -30.01 25.75
CA ARG A 63 -35.86 -30.93 25.48
C ARG A 63 -36.72 -31.20 26.72
N ASN A 64 -36.20 -30.95 27.91
CA ASN A 64 -36.88 -31.20 29.19
C ASN A 64 -37.62 -29.96 29.73
N PHE A 65 -37.33 -28.78 29.19
CA PHE A 65 -37.98 -27.52 29.56
C PHE A 65 -39.01 -27.09 28.52
N ARG A 66 -39.97 -26.24 28.94
CA ARG A 66 -40.93 -25.58 28.04
C ARG A 66 -40.37 -24.25 27.55
N GLU A 67 -41.03 -23.64 26.57
CA GLU A 67 -40.75 -22.25 26.21
C GLU A 67 -41.14 -21.30 27.35
N PRO A 68 -40.39 -20.20 27.57
CA PRO A 68 -39.25 -19.71 26.78
C PRO A 68 -37.88 -20.29 27.17
N THR A 69 -37.80 -21.06 28.27
CA THR A 69 -36.54 -21.62 28.81
C THR A 69 -35.85 -22.58 27.83
N SER A 70 -36.64 -23.38 27.11
CA SER A 70 -36.16 -24.30 26.08
C SER A 70 -35.40 -23.57 24.96
N THR A 71 -35.92 -22.44 24.47
CA THR A 71 -35.21 -21.55 23.54
C THR A 71 -33.94 -20.96 24.14
N GLY A 72 -33.96 -20.49 25.39
CA GLY A 72 -32.76 -19.93 26.05
C GLY A 72 -31.59 -20.93 26.10
N LEU A 73 -31.86 -22.19 26.45
CA LEU A 73 -30.87 -23.27 26.47
C LEU A 73 -30.34 -23.63 25.07
N ARG A 74 -31.18 -23.56 24.03
CA ARG A 74 -30.72 -23.72 22.64
C ARG A 74 -29.83 -22.56 22.19
N LEU A 75 -30.18 -21.33 22.53
CA LEU A 75 -29.38 -20.15 22.19
C LEU A 75 -27.99 -20.19 22.85
N GLU A 76 -27.90 -20.62 24.10
CA GLU A 76 -26.61 -20.81 24.77
C GLU A 76 -25.77 -21.94 24.12
N ALA A 77 -26.41 -23.03 23.69
CA ALA A 77 -25.73 -24.08 22.91
C ALA A 77 -25.26 -23.58 21.52
N ALA A 78 -26.04 -22.73 20.84
CA ALA A 78 -25.63 -22.12 19.57
C ALA A 78 -24.46 -21.14 19.74
N ARG A 79 -24.42 -20.37 20.84
CA ARG A 79 -23.27 -19.54 21.21
C ARG A 79 -22.02 -20.38 21.44
N LEU A 80 -22.13 -21.51 22.14
CA LEU A 80 -20.98 -22.39 22.37
C LEU A 80 -20.49 -23.05 21.07
N ALA A 81 -21.39 -23.39 20.14
CA ALA A 81 -20.99 -23.83 18.79
C ALA A 81 -20.20 -22.75 18.03
N LEU A 82 -20.58 -21.46 18.15
CA LEU A 82 -19.75 -20.36 17.63
C LEU A 82 -18.38 -20.24 18.30
N THR A 83 -18.25 -20.56 19.60
CA THR A 83 -16.93 -20.56 20.27
C THR A 83 -16.05 -21.75 19.88
N LEU A 84 -16.64 -22.78 19.28
CA LEU A 84 -15.98 -23.96 18.74
C LEU A 84 -15.63 -23.84 17.24
N ASP A 85 -15.88 -22.68 16.64
CA ASP A 85 -15.74 -22.43 15.20
C ASP A 85 -16.61 -23.37 14.32
N ASP A 86 -17.77 -23.78 14.84
CA ASP A 86 -18.77 -24.57 14.10
C ASP A 86 -20.04 -23.73 13.81
N PRO A 87 -20.00 -22.85 12.78
CA PRO A 87 -21.16 -22.06 12.38
C PRO A 87 -22.28 -22.93 11.79
N THR A 88 -21.98 -24.14 11.32
CA THR A 88 -22.97 -25.07 10.75
C THR A 88 -23.84 -25.64 11.86
N LEU A 89 -23.23 -26.11 12.95
CA LEU A 89 -23.94 -26.55 14.14
C LEU A 89 -24.67 -25.39 14.82
N ALA A 90 -24.09 -24.20 14.88
CA ALA A 90 -24.76 -23.02 15.43
C ALA A 90 -26.05 -22.68 14.65
N ARG A 91 -26.00 -22.65 13.31
CA ARG A 91 -27.20 -22.47 12.46
C ARG A 91 -28.23 -23.58 12.69
N ALA A 92 -27.79 -24.85 12.77
CA ALA A 92 -28.67 -25.99 13.01
C ALA A 92 -29.32 -26.03 14.41
N ILE A 93 -28.85 -25.23 15.37
CA ILE A 93 -29.47 -25.06 16.69
C ILE A 93 -30.45 -23.87 16.72
N LEU A 94 -30.28 -22.89 15.83
CA LEU A 94 -31.07 -21.65 15.76
C LEU A 94 -32.41 -21.76 15.01
N ASP A 95 -32.72 -22.91 14.42
CA ASP A 95 -33.88 -23.15 13.53
C ASP A 95 -35.21 -23.28 14.32
N VAL A 96 -35.51 -22.24 15.11
CA VAL A 96 -36.59 -22.16 16.09
C VAL A 96 -37.48 -20.99 15.73
N ASP A 97 -38.78 -21.25 15.55
CA ASP A 97 -39.79 -20.21 15.32
C ASP A 97 -39.79 -19.17 16.46
N ASP A 98 -39.44 -17.92 16.14
CA ASP A 98 -39.31 -16.79 17.09
C ASP A 98 -40.63 -16.40 17.80
N VAL A 99 -41.75 -17.03 17.43
CA VAL A 99 -43.13 -16.71 17.84
C VAL A 99 -43.37 -16.84 19.35
N THR A 100 -42.48 -17.52 20.09
CA THR A 100 -42.60 -17.73 21.55
C THR A 100 -41.42 -17.22 22.38
N ALA A 101 -40.46 -16.52 21.75
CA ALA A 101 -39.27 -16.01 22.42
C ALA A 101 -39.56 -14.75 23.28
N THR A 102 -38.97 -14.69 24.48
CA THR A 102 -38.90 -13.44 25.28
C THR A 102 -38.01 -12.41 24.60
N ALA A 103 -38.12 -11.13 25.01
CA ALA A 103 -37.24 -10.07 24.50
C ALA A 103 -35.75 -10.40 24.71
N ASP A 104 -35.38 -11.04 25.82
CA ASP A 104 -34.02 -11.51 26.11
C ASP A 104 -33.56 -12.60 25.13
N ASN A 105 -34.41 -13.60 24.87
CA ASN A 105 -34.13 -14.63 23.87
C ASN A 105 -34.00 -14.03 22.46
N GLN A 106 -34.84 -13.05 22.11
CA GLN A 106 -34.76 -12.33 20.83
C GLN A 106 -33.47 -11.51 20.69
N ALA A 107 -32.99 -10.88 21.77
CA ALA A 107 -31.73 -10.14 21.78
C ALA A 107 -30.53 -11.09 21.56
N VAL A 108 -30.51 -12.24 22.26
CA VAL A 108 -29.47 -13.26 22.06
C VAL A 108 -29.55 -13.89 20.66
N ALA A 109 -30.76 -14.22 20.17
CA ALA A 109 -30.95 -14.74 18.81
C ALA A 109 -30.45 -13.75 17.75
N THR A 110 -30.75 -12.46 17.90
CA THR A 110 -30.27 -11.38 17.02
C THR A 110 -28.74 -11.31 17.01
N LEU A 111 -28.08 -11.41 18.18
CA LEU A 111 -26.63 -11.45 18.27
C LEU A 111 -26.04 -12.65 17.52
N ILE A 112 -26.53 -13.87 17.77
CA ILE A 112 -25.96 -15.09 17.17
C ILE A 112 -26.23 -15.12 15.65
N ARG A 113 -27.42 -14.72 15.20
CA ARG A 113 -27.76 -14.61 13.77
C ARG A 113 -26.88 -13.57 13.07
N THR A 114 -26.68 -12.39 13.67
CA THR A 114 -25.78 -11.35 13.11
C THR A 114 -24.33 -11.84 13.00
N ARG A 115 -23.87 -12.72 13.89
CA ARG A 115 -22.53 -13.34 13.81
C ARG A 115 -22.43 -14.52 12.83
N LEU A 116 -23.55 -15.01 12.30
CA LEU A 116 -23.64 -16.12 11.35
C LEU A 116 -24.00 -15.69 9.93
N ASP A 117 -24.33 -14.42 9.75
CA ASP A 117 -24.70 -13.81 8.49
C ASP A 117 -23.51 -13.02 7.95
N ASP A 118 -22.71 -13.69 7.12
CA ASP A 118 -21.53 -13.17 6.44
C ASP A 118 -21.88 -12.23 5.26
N THR A 119 -23.17 -12.00 5.01
CA THR A 119 -23.66 -11.10 3.96
C THR A 119 -23.98 -9.69 4.46
N LEU A 120 -23.92 -9.46 5.78
CA LEU A 120 -24.22 -8.16 6.37
C LEU A 120 -23.10 -7.15 6.12
N THR A 121 -23.50 -5.91 5.84
CA THR A 121 -22.60 -4.77 5.92
C THR A 121 -22.29 -4.45 7.38
N ASP A 122 -21.12 -3.86 7.62
CA ASP A 122 -20.74 -3.38 8.95
C ASP A 122 -21.79 -2.44 9.57
N GLU A 123 -22.44 -1.60 8.77
CA GLU A 123 -23.54 -0.74 9.22
C GLU A 123 -24.73 -1.53 9.76
N ALA A 124 -25.14 -2.58 9.05
CA ALA A 124 -26.25 -3.43 9.48
C ALA A 124 -25.89 -4.25 10.73
N ILE A 125 -24.61 -4.62 10.90
CA ILE A 125 -24.11 -5.25 12.14
C ILE A 125 -24.19 -4.26 13.30
N ILE A 126 -23.75 -3.01 13.12
CA ILE A 126 -23.80 -1.96 14.15
C ILE A 126 -25.25 -1.68 14.54
N GLU A 127 -26.13 -1.39 13.58
CA GLU A 127 -27.55 -1.09 13.82
C GLU A 127 -28.24 -2.22 14.60
N ARG A 128 -28.12 -3.47 14.14
CA ARG A 128 -28.74 -4.64 14.79
C ARG A 128 -28.24 -4.87 16.21
N LEU A 129 -26.96 -4.61 16.49
CA LEU A 129 -26.36 -4.86 17.79
C LEU A 129 -26.47 -3.67 18.77
N GLU A 130 -26.82 -2.48 18.29
CA GLU A 130 -27.14 -1.33 19.15
C GLU A 130 -28.64 -1.23 19.48
N THR A 131 -29.51 -1.77 18.62
CA THR A 131 -30.97 -1.72 18.75
C THR A 131 -31.61 -3.00 19.32
N LEU A 132 -30.84 -3.81 20.06
CA LEU A 132 -31.33 -5.06 20.66
C LEU A 132 -32.59 -4.85 21.53
N THR A 133 -33.55 -5.76 21.39
CA THR A 133 -34.87 -5.73 22.06
C THR A 133 -34.81 -5.79 23.58
N ALA A 134 -33.69 -6.26 24.14
CA ALA A 134 -33.41 -6.35 25.56
C ALA A 134 -31.88 -6.26 25.81
N PRO A 135 -31.44 -5.85 27.01
CA PRO A 135 -30.03 -5.90 27.39
C PRO A 135 -29.53 -7.35 27.44
N LEU A 136 -28.29 -7.56 27.00
CA LEU A 136 -27.65 -8.87 27.10
C LEU A 136 -27.17 -9.17 28.52
N SER A 137 -27.10 -10.46 28.86
CA SER A 137 -26.45 -10.89 30.10
C SER A 137 -24.95 -10.61 30.06
N ARG A 138 -24.32 -10.51 31.24
CA ARG A 138 -22.86 -10.32 31.37
C ARG A 138 -22.02 -11.40 30.68
N ARG A 139 -22.56 -12.62 30.53
CA ARG A 139 -21.91 -13.72 29.78
C ARG A 139 -21.98 -13.50 28.25
N MET A 140 -23.00 -12.79 27.77
CA MET A 140 -23.28 -12.52 26.34
C MET A 140 -22.67 -11.22 25.82
N GLU A 141 -22.66 -10.17 26.64
CA GLU A 141 -22.22 -8.82 26.25
C GLU A 141 -20.82 -8.75 25.62
N PRO A 142 -19.79 -9.52 26.08
CA PRO A 142 -18.49 -9.57 25.42
C PRO A 142 -18.53 -9.97 23.94
N TYR A 143 -19.50 -10.79 23.52
CA TYR A 143 -19.63 -11.24 22.12
C TYR A 143 -20.24 -10.16 21.22
N ARG A 144 -21.15 -9.34 21.77
CA ARG A 144 -21.73 -8.17 21.11
C ARG A 144 -20.67 -7.09 20.92
N LEU A 145 -19.93 -6.76 21.98
CA LEU A 145 -18.86 -5.77 21.93
C LEU A 145 -17.72 -6.20 20.98
N GLN A 146 -17.35 -7.48 20.94
CA GLN A 146 -16.38 -7.99 19.96
C GLN A 146 -16.85 -7.82 18.50
N ALA A 147 -18.14 -8.01 18.22
CA ALA A 147 -18.69 -7.78 16.88
C ALA A 147 -18.73 -6.29 16.54
N LEU A 148 -19.09 -5.42 17.50
CA LEU A 148 -19.08 -3.96 17.32
C LEU A 148 -17.66 -3.40 17.10
N VAL A 149 -16.62 -3.93 17.76
CA VAL A 149 -15.22 -3.54 17.49
C VAL A 149 -14.85 -3.84 16.04
N ALA A 150 -15.17 -5.04 15.54
CA ALA A 150 -14.86 -5.45 14.18
C ALA A 150 -15.64 -4.61 13.15
N ALA A 151 -16.95 -4.48 13.32
CA ALA A 151 -17.81 -3.76 12.37
C ALA A 151 -17.47 -2.26 12.30
N ARG A 152 -17.27 -1.60 13.45
CA ARG A 152 -16.88 -0.18 13.45
C ARG A 152 -15.52 0.05 12.79
N ALA A 153 -14.57 -0.88 12.94
CA ALA A 153 -13.31 -0.80 12.23
C ALA A 153 -13.45 -1.06 10.71
N GLY A 154 -14.30 -2.00 10.29
CA GLY A 154 -14.61 -2.23 8.87
C GLY A 154 -15.29 -1.04 8.19
N ARG A 155 -16.11 -0.29 8.94
CA ARG A 155 -16.73 0.98 8.54
C ARG A 155 -15.75 2.17 8.46
N GLY A 156 -14.51 2.04 8.96
CA GLY A 156 -13.59 3.18 9.08
C GLY A 156 -13.89 4.13 10.26
N ASP A 157 -14.51 3.62 11.34
CA ASP A 157 -14.77 4.35 12.58
C ASP A 157 -13.82 3.86 13.71
N PRO A 158 -12.57 4.37 13.78
CA PRO A 158 -11.63 3.94 14.80
C PRO A 158 -12.01 4.43 16.21
N ILE A 159 -12.62 5.61 16.34
CA ILE A 159 -13.07 6.13 17.65
C ILE A 159 -14.14 5.20 18.21
N GLY A 160 -15.12 4.82 17.40
CA GLY A 160 -16.15 3.87 17.79
C GLY A 160 -15.58 2.48 18.06
N ALA A 161 -14.63 1.98 17.27
CA ALA A 161 -13.95 0.71 17.53
C ALA A 161 -13.21 0.71 18.88
N ILE A 162 -12.45 1.78 19.18
CA ILE A 162 -11.76 1.94 20.46
C ILE A 162 -12.76 2.06 21.62
N ASN A 163 -13.87 2.81 21.46
CA ASN A 163 -14.90 2.94 22.49
C ASN A 163 -15.64 1.61 22.77
N ALA A 164 -15.88 0.79 21.74
CA ALA A 164 -16.44 -0.55 21.89
C ALA A 164 -15.44 -1.48 22.61
N TRP A 165 -14.15 -1.41 22.26
CA TRP A 165 -13.09 -2.16 22.94
C TRP A 165 -12.91 -1.73 24.40
N GLN A 166 -12.93 -0.44 24.70
CA GLN A 166 -12.84 0.09 26.07
C GLN A 166 -14.03 -0.35 26.92
N SER A 167 -15.20 -0.57 26.30
CA SER A 167 -16.37 -1.15 26.98
C SER A 167 -16.17 -2.63 27.24
N LEU A 168 -15.54 -3.36 26.31
CA LEU A 168 -15.20 -4.78 26.43
C LEU A 168 -14.12 -5.06 27.49
N ASP A 169 -13.08 -4.23 27.58
CA ASP A 169 -11.99 -4.43 28.56
C ASP A 169 -12.44 -4.19 30.01
N ARG A 170 -13.45 -3.33 30.20
CA ARG A 170 -14.11 -3.09 31.49
C ARG A 170 -14.91 -4.29 32.01
N GLU A 171 -15.21 -5.28 31.18
CA GLU A 171 -15.76 -6.54 31.66
C GLU A 171 -14.75 -7.34 32.49
N ALA A 172 -15.25 -8.27 33.31
CA ALA A 172 -14.41 -9.16 34.13
C ALA A 172 -13.80 -10.30 33.30
N LEU A 173 -13.13 -9.93 32.20
CA LEU A 173 -12.42 -10.83 31.30
C LEU A 173 -11.21 -11.44 32.01
N ALA A 174 -10.93 -12.71 31.70
CA ALA A 174 -9.67 -13.35 32.08
C ALA A 174 -8.46 -12.60 31.46
N PRO A 175 -7.28 -12.58 32.11
CA PRO A 175 -6.11 -11.85 31.60
C PRO A 175 -5.71 -12.21 30.16
N GLU A 176 -5.87 -13.47 29.77
CA GLU A 176 -5.60 -13.91 28.39
C GLU A 176 -6.63 -13.35 27.39
N GLN A 177 -7.92 -13.34 27.77
CA GLN A 177 -8.96 -12.78 26.91
C GLN A 177 -8.75 -11.28 26.66
N ARG A 178 -8.24 -10.52 27.66
CA ARG A 178 -7.87 -9.11 27.48
C ARG A 178 -6.75 -8.93 26.44
N ARG A 179 -5.69 -9.76 26.50
CA ARG A 179 -4.61 -9.73 25.48
C ARG A 179 -5.17 -10.00 24.09
N ILE A 180 -6.09 -10.95 23.95
CA ILE A 180 -6.72 -11.30 22.67
C ILE A 180 -7.58 -10.14 22.13
N THR A 181 -8.36 -9.46 22.98
CA THR A 181 -9.22 -8.35 22.54
C THR A 181 -8.43 -7.09 22.22
N GLU A 182 -7.44 -6.75 23.04
CA GLU A 182 -6.44 -5.72 22.75
C GLU A 182 -5.67 -6.01 21.46
N ALA A 183 -5.30 -7.28 21.24
CA ALA A 183 -4.58 -7.67 20.03
C ALA A 183 -5.41 -7.46 18.76
N ARG A 184 -6.72 -7.77 18.83
CA ARG A 184 -7.69 -7.53 17.76
C ARG A 184 -7.92 -6.05 17.48
N LEU A 185 -8.03 -5.20 18.53
CA LEU A 185 -8.15 -3.75 18.35
C LEU A 185 -6.95 -3.21 17.56
N TRP A 186 -5.72 -3.54 17.99
CA TRP A 186 -4.52 -3.11 17.26
C TRP A 186 -4.52 -3.59 15.82
N GLN A 187 -4.88 -4.87 15.56
CA GLN A 187 -4.92 -5.39 14.19
C GLN A 187 -5.87 -4.57 13.30
N ALA A 188 -7.03 -4.21 13.84
CA ALA A 188 -8.05 -3.44 13.14
C ALA A 188 -7.60 -1.99 12.84
N LEU A 189 -6.98 -1.31 13.82
CA LEU A 189 -6.38 0.01 13.63
C LEU A 189 -5.20 -0.03 12.64
N TYR A 190 -4.39 -1.08 12.67
CA TYR A 190 -3.22 -1.23 11.82
C TYR A 190 -3.56 -1.38 10.33
N THR A 191 -4.69 -2.01 9.99
CA THR A 191 -5.15 -2.21 8.61
C THR A 191 -6.03 -1.10 8.06
N MET A 192 -6.45 -0.14 8.88
CA MET A 192 -7.33 0.97 8.48
C MET A 192 -6.63 1.93 7.51
N PRO A 193 -7.31 2.63 6.59
CA PRO A 193 -6.75 3.77 5.86
C PRO A 193 -6.16 4.82 6.83
N MET A 194 -4.94 5.34 6.57
CA MET A 194 -4.32 6.26 7.53
C MET A 194 -5.07 7.60 7.64
N ALA A 195 -5.67 8.08 6.56
CA ALA A 195 -6.48 9.31 6.58
C ALA A 195 -7.63 9.25 7.60
N GLU A 196 -8.20 8.07 7.85
CA GLU A 196 -9.24 7.85 8.86
C GLU A 196 -8.66 7.89 10.28
N LEU A 197 -7.47 7.31 10.49
CA LEU A 197 -6.77 7.39 11.77
C LEU A 197 -6.37 8.83 12.13
N GLU A 198 -5.89 9.59 11.15
CA GLU A 198 -5.44 10.98 11.31
C GLU A 198 -6.64 11.90 11.62
N ALA A 199 -7.70 11.85 10.82
CA ALA A 199 -8.94 12.60 11.09
C ALA A 199 -9.58 12.24 12.44
N ALA A 200 -9.40 11.01 12.90
CA ALA A 200 -9.83 10.57 14.21
C ALA A 200 -8.99 11.12 15.37
N ILE A 201 -7.70 11.44 15.17
CA ILE A 201 -6.87 12.09 16.22
C ILE A 201 -7.45 13.47 16.54
N ASP A 202 -7.75 14.28 15.52
CA ASP A 202 -8.33 15.62 15.69
C ASP A 202 -9.71 15.59 16.38
N SER A 203 -10.44 14.49 16.20
CA SER A 203 -11.77 14.26 16.77
C SER A 203 -11.75 13.54 18.13
N ALA A 204 -10.57 13.15 18.64
CA ALA A 204 -10.45 12.30 19.84
C ALA A 204 -10.74 13.08 21.14
N THR A 205 -11.91 12.84 21.73
CA THR A 205 -12.29 13.40 23.04
C THR A 205 -11.83 12.56 24.24
N SER A 206 -11.49 11.28 24.01
CA SER A 206 -11.01 10.36 25.04
C SER A 206 -9.49 10.22 24.97
N VAL A 207 -8.81 10.35 26.12
CA VAL A 207 -7.36 10.14 26.24
C VAL A 207 -6.94 8.73 25.77
N ILE A 208 -7.81 7.73 25.94
CA ILE A 208 -7.54 6.36 25.47
C ILE A 208 -7.61 6.28 23.94
N ALA A 209 -8.57 6.97 23.32
CA ALA A 209 -8.66 7.04 21.86
C ALA A 209 -7.46 7.77 21.26
N ASP A 210 -7.13 8.95 21.78
CA ASP A 210 -5.95 9.74 21.39
C ASP A 210 -4.65 8.91 21.42
N ARG A 211 -4.43 8.15 22.51
CA ARG A 211 -3.24 7.31 22.67
C ARG A 211 -3.17 6.16 21.67
N TRP A 212 -4.27 5.43 21.46
CA TRP A 212 -4.33 4.30 20.50
C TRP A 212 -4.13 4.78 19.07
N LEU A 213 -4.79 5.88 18.69
CA LEU A 213 -4.67 6.48 17.37
C LEU A 213 -3.25 6.97 17.10
N LYS A 214 -2.65 7.73 18.02
CA LYS A 214 -1.25 8.18 17.90
C LYS A 214 -0.26 7.02 17.85
N LEU A 215 -0.49 5.94 18.60
CA LEU A 215 0.33 4.72 18.51
C LEU A 215 0.22 4.09 17.11
N ALA A 216 -1.00 3.95 16.56
CA ALA A 216 -1.23 3.37 15.25
C ALA A 216 -0.62 4.21 14.12
N VAL A 217 -0.82 5.53 14.13
CA VAL A 217 -0.24 6.46 13.15
C VAL A 217 1.28 6.44 13.23
N GLY A 218 1.87 6.74 14.39
CA GLY A 218 3.33 6.85 14.50
C GLY A 218 4.09 5.55 14.28
N VAL A 219 3.50 4.38 14.54
CA VAL A 219 4.09 3.09 14.13
C VAL A 219 4.07 2.93 12.61
N ARG A 220 2.98 3.35 11.95
CA ARG A 220 2.82 3.21 10.50
C ARG A 220 3.66 4.21 9.72
N GLU A 221 3.76 5.46 10.17
CA GLU A 221 4.68 6.47 9.59
C GLU A 221 6.12 5.95 9.52
N HIS A 222 6.54 5.18 10.54
CA HIS A 222 7.87 4.62 10.63
C HIS A 222 7.94 3.15 10.19
N ALA A 223 6.92 2.60 9.51
CA ALA A 223 6.82 1.15 9.24
C ALA A 223 8.05 0.55 8.53
N LEU A 224 8.74 1.34 7.70
CA LEU A 224 9.94 0.93 6.96
C LEU A 224 11.26 1.06 7.76
N ASP A 225 11.24 1.67 8.96
CA ASP A 225 12.43 1.84 9.81
C ASP A 225 12.20 1.28 11.24
N PRO A 226 12.67 0.05 11.52
CA PRO A 226 12.56 -0.56 12.85
C PRO A 226 13.30 0.16 13.98
N ALA A 227 14.29 0.99 13.68
CA ALA A 227 14.98 1.79 14.68
C ALA A 227 14.15 3.03 15.03
N ALA A 228 13.60 3.71 14.04
CA ALA A 228 12.69 4.84 14.25
C ALA A 228 11.38 4.40 14.93
N THR A 229 10.76 3.29 14.52
CA THR A 229 9.58 2.74 15.23
C THR A 229 9.86 2.44 16.70
N ARG A 230 11.05 1.90 17.02
CA ARG A 230 11.44 1.66 18.41
C ARG A 230 11.60 2.96 19.18
N SER A 231 12.28 3.96 18.61
CA SER A 231 12.43 5.28 19.24
C SER A 231 11.06 5.90 19.50
N PHE A 232 10.19 5.93 18.48
CA PHE A 232 8.81 6.42 18.59
C PHE A 232 8.04 5.73 19.72
N ILE A 233 8.06 4.39 19.79
CA ILE A 233 7.37 3.65 20.85
C ILE A 233 7.96 3.97 22.24
N ASP A 234 9.29 4.13 22.36
CA ASP A 234 9.95 4.46 23.63
C ASP A 234 9.73 5.93 24.06
N ASP A 235 9.48 6.85 23.14
CA ASP A 235 9.02 8.20 23.42
C ASP A 235 7.53 8.22 23.80
N TRP A 236 6.68 7.52 23.05
CA TRP A 236 5.24 7.38 23.32
C TRP A 236 4.95 6.74 24.71
N LYS A 237 5.79 5.79 25.14
CA LYS A 237 5.77 5.19 26.49
C LYS A 237 6.05 6.20 27.60
N ARG A 238 6.81 7.28 27.34
CA ARG A 238 7.20 8.27 28.37
C ARG A 238 6.12 9.31 28.66
N SER A 239 5.04 9.36 27.86
CA SER A 239 3.91 10.27 28.08
C SER A 239 3.08 9.88 29.32
N PRO A 240 2.83 10.77 30.32
CA PRO A 240 2.41 10.43 31.70
C PRO A 240 1.14 9.60 31.98
N SER A 241 0.40 9.15 30.96
CA SER A 241 -0.85 8.38 31.06
C SER A 241 -0.64 6.90 30.65
N THR A 242 0.26 6.20 31.34
CA THR A 242 0.91 4.96 30.86
C THR A 242 0.21 3.62 31.16
N SER A 243 -1.13 3.57 31.28
CA SER A 243 -1.80 2.37 31.83
C SER A 243 -2.41 1.36 30.83
N ASP A 244 -2.62 1.73 29.55
CA ASP A 244 -3.71 1.10 28.77
C ASP A 244 -3.29 0.20 27.58
N VAL A 245 -1.99 0.04 27.30
CA VAL A 245 -1.46 -0.86 26.26
C VAL A 245 -0.48 -1.84 26.88
N SER A 246 -0.70 -3.14 26.67
CA SER A 246 0.12 -4.18 27.27
C SER A 246 1.46 -4.38 26.54
N ALA A 247 2.47 -4.81 27.29
CA ALA A 247 3.76 -5.18 26.72
C ALA A 247 3.63 -6.28 25.63
N ALA A 248 2.64 -7.17 25.76
CA ALA A 248 2.36 -8.20 24.76
C ALA A 248 1.92 -7.62 23.40
N THR A 249 1.12 -6.54 23.41
CA THR A 249 0.79 -5.82 22.18
C THR A 249 2.03 -5.17 21.58
N LEU A 250 2.84 -4.47 22.38
CA LEU A 250 4.05 -3.79 21.88
C LEU A 250 5.06 -4.77 21.26
N GLU A 251 5.28 -5.94 21.87
CA GLU A 251 6.10 -7.00 21.26
C GLU A 251 5.49 -7.52 19.94
N ARG A 252 4.16 -7.60 19.86
CA ARG A 252 3.48 -7.98 18.61
C ARG A 252 3.58 -6.91 17.53
N ILE A 253 3.62 -5.61 17.88
CA ILE A 253 3.90 -4.53 16.91
C ILE A 253 5.27 -4.77 16.25
N PHE A 254 6.31 -4.99 17.06
CA PHE A 254 7.65 -5.28 16.52
C PHE A 254 7.71 -6.62 15.75
N ALA A 255 6.90 -7.62 16.14
CA ALA A 255 6.81 -8.88 15.41
C ALA A 255 6.12 -8.73 14.05
N MET A 256 5.04 -7.93 13.96
CA MET A 256 4.34 -7.61 12.72
C MET A 256 5.25 -6.81 11.77
N GLN A 257 5.86 -5.73 12.26
CA GLN A 257 6.82 -4.95 11.46
C GLN A 257 7.97 -5.82 10.93
N ARG A 258 8.52 -6.71 11.78
CA ARG A 258 9.57 -7.64 11.34
C ARG A 258 9.06 -8.56 10.24
N ALA A 259 7.83 -9.04 10.31
CA ALA A 259 7.24 -9.88 9.26
C ALA A 259 7.05 -9.12 7.94
N ASP A 260 6.54 -7.88 7.98
CA ASP A 260 6.34 -7.04 6.79
C ASP A 260 7.65 -6.63 6.09
N LEU A 261 8.75 -6.58 6.85
CA LEU A 261 10.10 -6.30 6.37
C LEU A 261 10.95 -7.56 6.10
N SER A 262 10.40 -8.77 6.32
CA SER A 262 11.10 -10.02 6.04
C SER A 262 10.77 -10.50 4.62
N PRO A 263 11.75 -10.70 3.74
CA PRO A 263 11.50 -11.28 2.42
C PRO A 263 11.00 -12.73 2.56
N PRO A 264 10.17 -13.23 1.63
CA PRO A 264 9.69 -14.60 1.68
C PRO A 264 10.83 -15.58 1.40
N ARG A 265 10.90 -16.71 2.12
CA ARG A 265 11.99 -17.69 2.06
C ARG A 265 12.39 -18.19 0.66
N ARG A 266 11.48 -18.10 -0.31
CA ARG A 266 11.72 -18.40 -1.72
C ARG A 266 11.08 -17.34 -2.60
N VAL A 267 11.82 -16.84 -3.59
CA VAL A 267 11.33 -15.93 -4.62
C VAL A 267 11.60 -16.54 -5.99
N ALA A 268 10.56 -16.57 -6.82
CA ALA A 268 10.69 -16.94 -8.22
C ALA A 268 10.91 -15.69 -9.08
N VAL A 269 11.81 -15.76 -10.04
CA VAL A 269 12.20 -14.64 -10.90
C VAL A 269 11.97 -15.02 -12.35
N LEU A 270 10.97 -14.40 -12.98
CA LEU A 270 10.49 -14.70 -14.33
C LEU A 270 11.03 -13.63 -15.29
N LEU A 271 12.12 -13.92 -16.00
CA LEU A 271 12.78 -12.98 -16.90
C LEU A 271 13.03 -13.60 -18.29
N PRO A 272 13.03 -12.81 -19.39
CA PRO A 272 13.52 -13.27 -20.67
C PRO A 272 15.05 -13.36 -20.63
N LEU A 273 15.58 -14.53 -20.33
CA LEU A 273 17.03 -14.78 -20.26
C LEU A 273 17.61 -15.22 -21.63
N SER A 274 16.73 -15.52 -22.59
CA SER A 274 17.06 -15.86 -23.98
C SER A 274 16.16 -15.13 -25.01
N GLY A 275 16.59 -15.15 -26.28
CA GLY A 275 15.90 -14.48 -27.40
C GLY A 275 16.07 -12.96 -27.42
N ASP A 276 15.20 -12.26 -28.14
CA ASP A 276 15.34 -10.82 -28.49
C ASP A 276 15.41 -9.85 -27.30
N LEU A 277 15.07 -10.30 -26.09
CA LEU A 277 15.10 -9.51 -24.87
C LEU A 277 16.08 -10.07 -23.82
N ALA A 278 16.97 -10.97 -24.23
CA ALA A 278 17.98 -11.58 -23.35
C ALA A 278 18.81 -10.53 -22.62
N ASP A 279 19.36 -9.53 -23.33
CA ASP A 279 20.20 -8.49 -22.73
C ASP A 279 19.44 -7.69 -21.66
N ALA A 280 18.16 -7.39 -21.91
CA ALA A 280 17.30 -6.69 -20.96
C ALA A 280 16.98 -7.53 -19.71
N GLY A 281 16.67 -8.83 -19.89
CA GLY A 281 16.43 -9.74 -18.77
C GLY A 281 17.70 -10.07 -17.99
N GLN A 282 18.85 -10.14 -18.65
CA GLN A 282 20.16 -10.34 -18.02
C GLN A 282 20.58 -9.12 -17.19
N ALA A 283 20.44 -7.90 -17.71
CA ALA A 283 20.70 -6.69 -16.93
C ALA A 283 19.85 -6.62 -15.64
N VAL A 284 18.56 -6.94 -15.73
CA VAL A 284 17.68 -7.04 -14.54
C VAL A 284 18.12 -8.16 -13.59
N ARG A 285 18.45 -9.35 -14.11
CA ARG A 285 18.95 -10.48 -13.32
C ARG A 285 20.23 -10.09 -12.56
N ASP A 286 21.16 -9.43 -13.23
CA ASP A 286 22.48 -9.14 -12.70
C ASP A 286 22.41 -8.04 -11.64
N GLY A 287 21.57 -7.02 -11.83
CA GLY A 287 21.24 -6.05 -10.77
C GLY A 287 20.57 -6.67 -9.55
N LEU A 288 19.62 -7.59 -9.76
CA LEU A 288 18.93 -8.31 -8.70
C LEU A 288 19.92 -9.20 -7.91
N LEU A 289 20.82 -9.90 -8.61
CA LEU A 289 21.87 -10.71 -8.00
C LEU A 289 22.91 -9.87 -7.26
N ALA A 290 23.30 -8.70 -7.79
CA ALA A 290 24.23 -7.80 -7.12
C ALA A 290 23.66 -7.29 -5.79
N ALA A 291 22.37 -6.91 -5.77
CA ALA A 291 21.68 -6.55 -4.53
C ALA A 291 21.53 -7.73 -3.55
N TYR A 292 21.25 -8.93 -4.07
CA TYR A 292 21.21 -10.17 -3.28
C TYR A 292 22.57 -10.53 -2.66
N TYR A 293 23.69 -10.34 -3.36
CA TYR A 293 25.00 -10.63 -2.81
C TYR A 293 25.52 -9.52 -1.87
N ALA A 294 25.09 -8.28 -2.06
CA ALA A 294 25.34 -7.14 -1.19
C ALA A 294 24.52 -7.13 0.12
N ASP A 295 23.54 -8.03 0.26
CA ASP A 295 22.70 -8.16 1.44
C ASP A 295 23.23 -9.24 2.40
N ASP A 296 23.63 -8.82 3.60
CA ASP A 296 24.13 -9.70 4.67
C ASP A 296 23.00 -10.33 5.52
N ALA A 297 21.72 -10.03 5.24
CA ALA A 297 20.57 -10.47 6.03
C ALA A 297 20.08 -11.90 5.70
N ASP A 298 18.87 -12.26 6.17
CA ASP A 298 18.21 -13.54 5.88
C ASP A 298 17.68 -13.56 4.44
N ARG A 299 18.56 -13.94 3.51
CA ARG A 299 18.33 -13.85 2.07
C ARG A 299 17.34 -14.91 1.55
N PRO A 300 16.40 -14.53 0.66
CA PRO A 300 15.46 -15.46 0.05
C PRO A 300 16.16 -16.39 -0.95
N ALA A 301 15.81 -17.67 -1.00
CA ALA A 301 16.31 -18.53 -2.07
C ALA A 301 15.68 -18.13 -3.42
N LEU A 302 16.52 -17.68 -4.36
CA LEU A 302 16.08 -17.23 -5.69
C LEU A 302 16.01 -18.40 -6.69
N ALA A 303 14.89 -18.52 -7.40
CA ALA A 303 14.70 -19.48 -8.49
C ALA A 303 14.39 -18.74 -9.80
N PHE A 304 15.28 -18.83 -10.79
CA PHE A 304 15.13 -18.13 -12.06
C PHE A 304 14.46 -19.01 -13.11
N PHE A 305 13.48 -18.45 -13.81
CA PHE A 305 12.72 -19.08 -14.89
C PHE A 305 12.84 -18.21 -16.15
N ASP A 306 13.35 -18.80 -17.23
CA ASP A 306 13.41 -18.12 -18.53
C ASP A 306 12.01 -18.08 -19.16
N VAL A 307 11.48 -16.89 -19.41
CA VAL A 307 10.13 -16.67 -19.97
C VAL A 307 10.18 -15.84 -21.25
N GLY A 308 9.66 -16.37 -22.35
CA GLY A 308 9.74 -15.71 -23.65
C GLY A 308 9.63 -16.67 -24.82
N ALA A 309 10.01 -16.20 -26.01
CA ALA A 309 9.85 -16.95 -27.26
C ALA A 309 10.69 -18.26 -27.31
N ASN A 310 11.84 -18.26 -26.63
CA ASN A 310 12.75 -19.41 -26.53
C ASN A 310 12.75 -20.07 -25.14
N GLY A 311 11.99 -19.51 -24.20
CA GLY A 311 11.85 -19.98 -22.83
C GLY A 311 10.47 -20.63 -22.61
N MET A 312 9.99 -20.56 -21.37
CA MET A 312 8.64 -21.01 -21.03
C MET A 312 7.58 -19.96 -21.33
N ASP A 313 6.35 -20.44 -21.53
CA ASP A 313 5.16 -19.62 -21.34
C ASP A 313 5.06 -19.11 -19.90
N VAL A 314 4.58 -17.88 -19.73
CA VAL A 314 4.53 -17.19 -18.43
C VAL A 314 3.59 -17.87 -17.43
N ILE A 315 2.48 -18.47 -17.89
CA ILE A 315 1.52 -19.15 -17.00
C ILE A 315 2.07 -20.49 -16.55
N SER A 316 2.82 -21.16 -17.42
CA SER A 316 3.57 -22.37 -17.08
C SER A 316 4.65 -22.07 -16.03
N ALA A 317 5.42 -20.99 -16.22
CA ALA A 317 6.41 -20.52 -15.24
C ALA A 317 5.79 -20.11 -13.89
N TYR A 318 4.62 -19.45 -13.89
CA TYR A 318 3.89 -19.10 -12.67
C TYR A 318 3.45 -20.35 -11.88
N ARG A 319 2.96 -21.39 -12.56
CA ARG A 319 2.58 -22.66 -11.92
C ARG A 319 3.81 -23.40 -11.36
N GLU A 320 4.94 -23.36 -12.06
CA GLU A 320 6.18 -23.96 -11.58
C GLU A 320 6.76 -23.21 -10.37
N ALA A 321 6.65 -21.88 -10.34
CA ALA A 321 6.99 -21.08 -9.17
C ALA A 321 6.14 -21.45 -7.93
N ILE A 322 4.83 -21.68 -8.10
CA ILE A 322 3.97 -22.20 -7.02
C ILE A 322 4.43 -23.60 -6.58
N ALA A 323 4.71 -24.50 -7.53
CA ALA A 323 5.19 -25.86 -7.21
C ALA A 323 6.56 -25.86 -6.51
N ALA A 324 7.43 -24.91 -6.82
CA ALA A 324 8.69 -24.66 -6.14
C ALA A 324 8.52 -24.01 -4.74
N GLY A 325 7.29 -23.65 -4.35
CA GLY A 325 6.99 -23.03 -3.07
C GLY A 325 7.49 -21.59 -2.95
N ALA A 326 7.49 -20.83 -4.06
CA ALA A 326 7.77 -19.40 -4.03
C ALA A 326 6.71 -18.65 -3.23
N GLY A 327 7.12 -17.77 -2.31
CA GLY A 327 6.23 -16.89 -1.56
C GLY A 327 5.93 -15.56 -2.27
N ARG A 328 6.71 -15.21 -3.30
CA ARG A 328 6.51 -14.04 -4.18
C ARG A 328 7.19 -14.29 -5.52
N ILE A 329 6.71 -13.62 -6.56
CA ILE A 329 7.34 -13.56 -7.89
C ILE A 329 7.89 -12.16 -8.16
N ILE A 330 9.04 -12.09 -8.82
CA ILE A 330 9.53 -10.90 -9.54
C ILE A 330 9.45 -11.21 -11.04
N GLY A 331 8.91 -10.29 -11.84
CA GLY A 331 8.60 -10.49 -13.25
C GLY A 331 7.13 -10.81 -13.52
N PRO A 332 6.70 -10.93 -14.78
CA PRO A 332 7.53 -10.91 -16.00
C PRO A 332 7.92 -9.49 -16.45
N LEU A 333 8.89 -9.39 -17.38
CA LEU A 333 9.39 -8.13 -17.95
C LEU A 333 8.61 -7.65 -19.20
N ARG A 334 7.95 -8.54 -19.95
CA ARG A 334 7.24 -8.20 -21.19
C ARG A 334 5.80 -7.74 -20.92
N LYS A 335 5.37 -6.60 -21.48
CA LYS A 335 3.98 -6.10 -21.38
C LYS A 335 2.92 -7.14 -21.77
N SER A 336 3.18 -7.98 -22.77
CA SER A 336 2.28 -9.09 -23.14
C SER A 336 2.16 -10.11 -22.01
N ALA A 337 3.29 -10.61 -21.50
CA ALA A 337 3.31 -11.59 -20.42
C ALA A 337 2.69 -11.08 -19.11
N VAL A 338 2.81 -9.78 -18.81
CA VAL A 338 2.10 -9.11 -17.70
C VAL A 338 0.59 -9.21 -17.90
N ARG A 339 0.08 -8.88 -19.10
CA ARG A 339 -1.33 -8.98 -19.46
C ARG A 339 -1.83 -10.43 -19.41
N ASP A 340 -1.07 -11.36 -19.97
CA ASP A 340 -1.43 -12.78 -20.02
C ASP A 340 -1.56 -13.36 -18.59
N LEU A 341 -0.67 -12.95 -17.67
CA LEU A 341 -0.70 -13.36 -16.27
C LEU A 341 -1.93 -12.83 -15.52
N ILE A 342 -2.25 -11.54 -15.65
CA ILE A 342 -3.43 -10.92 -15.03
C ILE A 342 -4.73 -11.53 -15.58
N ALA A 343 -4.81 -11.75 -16.90
CA ALA A 343 -6.05 -12.19 -17.56
C ALA A 343 -6.42 -13.66 -17.31
N SER A 344 -5.48 -14.48 -16.83
CA SER A 344 -5.63 -15.95 -16.81
C SER A 344 -5.67 -16.59 -15.42
N THR A 345 -5.33 -15.84 -14.37
CA THR A 345 -4.93 -16.42 -13.10
C THR A 345 -5.48 -15.64 -11.90
N ASP A 346 -6.20 -16.35 -11.01
CA ASP A 346 -6.40 -15.92 -9.63
C ASP A 346 -5.06 -16.05 -8.88
N LEU A 347 -4.49 -14.90 -8.49
CA LEU A 347 -3.09 -14.77 -8.08
C LEU A 347 -2.86 -15.21 -6.63
N ARG A 348 -2.65 -16.53 -6.45
CA ARG A 348 -2.42 -17.16 -5.12
C ARG A 348 -1.12 -16.74 -4.44
N ILE A 349 -0.13 -16.32 -5.22
CA ILE A 349 1.14 -15.78 -4.72
C ILE A 349 1.36 -14.39 -5.31
N PRO A 350 1.84 -13.41 -4.51
CA PRO A 350 1.97 -12.04 -4.95
C PRO A 350 3.09 -11.86 -5.98
N VAL A 351 2.94 -10.85 -6.84
CA VAL A 351 3.77 -10.64 -8.04
C VAL A 351 4.23 -9.19 -8.13
N ILE A 352 5.54 -8.98 -8.33
CA ILE A 352 6.13 -7.70 -8.74
C ILE A 352 6.40 -7.77 -10.24
N ALA A 353 5.42 -7.42 -11.07
CA ALA A 353 5.57 -7.37 -12.51
C ALA A 353 6.56 -6.26 -12.90
N LEU A 354 7.51 -6.56 -13.78
CA LEU A 354 8.57 -5.60 -14.16
C LEU A 354 8.20 -4.75 -15.38
N ASN A 355 6.91 -4.53 -15.57
CA ASN A 355 6.35 -3.64 -16.57
C ASN A 355 4.99 -3.14 -16.11
N ARG A 356 4.47 -2.12 -16.78
CA ARG A 356 3.11 -1.61 -16.54
C ARG A 356 2.20 -1.89 -17.72
N ILE A 357 0.93 -2.17 -17.42
CA ILE A 357 -0.17 -2.16 -18.38
C ILE A 357 -1.28 -1.23 -17.91
N GLU A 358 -2.06 -0.72 -18.85
CA GLU A 358 -3.35 -0.08 -18.56
C GLU A 358 -4.35 -1.20 -18.23
N SER A 359 -4.82 -1.26 -16.99
CA SER A 359 -5.81 -2.23 -16.52
C SER A 359 -6.48 -1.74 -15.24
N ASP A 360 -7.81 -1.78 -15.20
CA ASP A 360 -8.57 -1.40 -14.01
C ASP A 360 -8.30 -2.35 -12.84
N GLY A 361 -7.76 -1.83 -11.73
CA GLY A 361 -7.74 -2.50 -10.44
C GLY A 361 -6.97 -3.81 -10.36
N THR A 362 -5.65 -3.79 -10.57
CA THR A 362 -4.79 -4.89 -10.11
C THR A 362 -4.83 -4.97 -8.59
N GLY A 363 -5.45 -6.02 -8.03
CA GLY A 363 -5.65 -6.18 -6.59
C GLY A 363 -4.35 -6.25 -5.78
N SER A 364 -4.44 -6.14 -4.45
CA SER A 364 -3.30 -5.97 -3.53
C SER A 364 -2.17 -7.02 -3.61
N GLY A 365 -2.39 -8.15 -4.27
CA GLY A 365 -1.35 -9.15 -4.57
C GLY A 365 -0.50 -8.86 -5.80
N PHE A 366 -0.75 -7.79 -6.57
CA PHE A 366 -0.07 -7.53 -7.84
C PHE A 366 0.47 -6.10 -7.92
N GLN A 367 1.79 -5.96 -7.97
CA GLN A 367 2.48 -4.67 -8.08
C GLN A 367 3.14 -4.51 -9.46
N GLN A 368 3.12 -3.29 -10.01
CA GLN A 368 3.61 -2.98 -11.35
C GLN A 368 4.81 -2.02 -11.32
N PHE A 369 6.03 -2.54 -11.46
CA PHE A 369 7.28 -1.80 -11.39
C PHE A 369 7.95 -1.67 -12.75
N GLY A 370 7.74 -0.55 -13.45
CA GLY A 370 8.28 -0.33 -14.79
C GLY A 370 9.05 0.99 -14.92
N LEU A 371 10.17 0.96 -15.64
CA LEU A 371 10.88 2.15 -16.11
C LEU A 371 10.20 2.74 -17.36
N ALA A 372 8.90 3.03 -17.27
CA ALA A 372 8.14 3.59 -18.38
C ALA A 372 8.51 5.08 -18.60
N PRO A 373 8.86 5.53 -19.82
CA PRO A 373 9.28 6.90 -20.12
C PRO A 373 8.16 7.92 -19.89
N GLU A 374 6.91 7.48 -19.90
CA GLU A 374 5.75 8.28 -19.50
C GLU A 374 5.89 8.78 -18.03
N ASN A 375 6.50 8.02 -17.12
CA ASN A 375 6.77 8.48 -15.74
C ASN A 375 7.88 9.54 -15.69
N ASP A 376 8.92 9.40 -16.50
CA ASP A 376 10.00 10.39 -16.58
C ASP A 376 9.45 11.72 -17.13
N ALA A 377 8.45 11.66 -18.02
CA ALA A 377 7.71 12.82 -18.51
C ALA A 377 6.88 13.49 -17.40
N VAL A 378 6.12 12.72 -16.60
CA VAL A 378 5.38 13.23 -15.44
C VAL A 378 6.33 13.91 -14.44
N ALA A 379 7.42 13.25 -14.04
CA ALA A 379 8.43 13.82 -13.13
C ALA A 379 9.07 15.10 -13.69
N THR A 380 9.26 15.18 -15.01
CA THR A 380 9.79 16.39 -15.67
C THR A 380 8.75 17.52 -15.74
N ALA A 381 7.46 17.22 -15.85
CA ALA A 381 6.39 18.22 -15.78
C ALA A 381 6.31 18.84 -14.37
N SER A 382 6.36 18.01 -13.32
CA SER A 382 6.45 18.45 -11.93
C SER A 382 7.71 19.29 -11.68
N LEU A 383 8.86 18.90 -12.25
CA LEU A 383 10.09 19.69 -12.22
C LEU A 383 9.95 21.06 -12.91
N ALA A 384 9.32 21.11 -14.09
CA ALA A 384 9.11 22.37 -14.80
C ALA A 384 8.25 23.36 -13.99
N ARG A 385 7.18 22.89 -13.35
CA ARG A 385 6.33 23.69 -12.45
C ARG A 385 7.07 24.19 -11.22
N GLN A 386 7.83 23.32 -10.54
CA GLN A 386 8.60 23.73 -9.36
C GLN A 386 9.73 24.72 -9.67
N LEU A 387 10.27 24.70 -10.90
CA LEU A 387 11.21 25.71 -11.39
C LEU A 387 10.52 27.01 -11.85
N GLY A 388 9.20 27.12 -11.71
CA GLY A 388 8.43 28.33 -12.00
C GLY A 388 8.02 28.50 -13.46
N HIS A 389 8.09 27.46 -14.29
CA HIS A 389 7.63 27.50 -15.68
C HIS A 389 6.16 27.08 -15.77
N GLU A 390 5.36 27.84 -16.50
CA GLU A 390 3.90 27.66 -16.56
C GLU A 390 3.40 27.45 -17.99
N ARG A 391 4.10 27.99 -19.00
CA ARG A 391 3.61 28.11 -20.39
C ARG A 391 4.57 27.43 -21.35
N LEU A 392 4.48 26.11 -21.48
CA LEU A 392 5.46 25.34 -22.23
C LEU A 392 5.04 25.06 -23.67
N LEU A 393 6.04 24.93 -24.53
CA LEU A 393 5.92 24.33 -25.86
C LEU A 393 6.26 22.84 -25.78
N ILE A 394 5.68 22.01 -26.65
CA ILE A 394 6.08 20.60 -26.82
C ILE A 394 6.60 20.38 -28.24
N ILE A 395 7.76 19.74 -28.36
CA ILE A 395 8.22 19.14 -29.61
C ILE A 395 8.49 17.65 -29.39
N HIS A 396 7.90 16.80 -30.23
CA HIS A 396 8.02 15.35 -30.09
C HIS A 396 8.22 14.63 -31.42
N ARG A 397 8.80 13.43 -31.34
CA ARG A 397 8.95 12.52 -32.46
C ARG A 397 7.57 12.15 -33.03
N ASP A 398 7.47 12.08 -34.35
CA ASP A 398 6.25 11.73 -35.07
C ASP A 398 6.02 10.20 -35.09
N ASP A 399 5.89 9.61 -33.90
CA ASP A 399 5.55 8.19 -33.69
C ASP A 399 4.77 7.95 -32.39
N ASP A 400 4.30 6.70 -32.20
CA ASP A 400 3.53 6.28 -31.02
C ASP A 400 4.26 6.53 -29.69
N TRP A 401 5.59 6.48 -29.69
CA TRP A 401 6.39 6.73 -28.49
C TRP A 401 6.40 8.21 -28.15
N GLY A 402 6.70 9.07 -29.14
CA GLY A 402 6.71 10.52 -28.97
C GLY A 402 5.34 11.04 -28.54
N GLN A 403 4.26 10.50 -29.12
CA GLN A 403 2.89 10.86 -28.77
C GLN A 403 2.54 10.51 -27.32
N ARG A 404 2.87 9.30 -26.82
CA ARG A 404 2.58 8.92 -25.43
C ARG A 404 3.37 9.75 -24.42
N VAL A 405 4.67 9.95 -24.66
CA VAL A 405 5.54 10.77 -23.79
C VAL A 405 5.07 12.23 -23.76
N ALA A 406 4.73 12.79 -24.93
CA ALA A 406 4.16 14.14 -25.02
C ALA A 406 2.80 14.28 -24.34
N SER A 407 1.94 13.27 -24.42
CA SER A 407 0.63 13.26 -23.73
C SER A 407 0.80 13.17 -22.21
N ALA A 408 1.66 12.28 -21.72
CA ALA A 408 1.93 12.16 -20.28
C ALA A 408 2.47 13.46 -19.67
N PHE A 409 3.38 14.14 -20.39
CA PHE A 409 3.88 15.46 -20.00
C PHE A 409 2.77 16.51 -19.96
N GLU A 410 1.95 16.62 -21.01
CA GLU A 410 0.85 17.59 -21.08
C GLU A 410 -0.18 17.36 -19.97
N THR A 411 -0.62 16.12 -19.76
CA THR A 411 -1.58 15.77 -18.70
C THR A 411 -1.04 16.15 -17.32
N ALA A 412 0.22 15.80 -16.99
CA ALA A 412 0.82 16.15 -15.72
C ALA A 412 1.03 17.66 -15.55
N LEU A 413 1.51 18.36 -16.57
CA LEU A 413 1.70 19.81 -16.52
C LEU A 413 0.37 20.55 -16.31
N THR A 414 -0.69 20.15 -17.03
CA THR A 414 -2.03 20.74 -16.90
C THR A 414 -2.66 20.43 -15.54
N ALA A 415 -2.49 19.20 -15.02
CA ALA A 415 -2.94 18.86 -13.67
C ALA A 415 -2.24 19.71 -12.59
N ALA A 416 -0.96 20.03 -12.79
CA ALA A 416 -0.19 20.94 -11.94
C ALA A 416 -0.36 22.44 -12.29
N GLY A 417 -1.38 22.79 -13.08
CA GLY A 417 -1.80 24.18 -13.35
C GLY A 417 -0.99 24.93 -14.42
N GLY A 418 -0.19 24.25 -15.23
CA GLY A 418 0.46 24.82 -16.42
C GLY A 418 -0.37 24.69 -17.70
N GLU A 419 0.12 25.28 -18.79
CA GLU A 419 -0.53 25.35 -20.11
C GLU A 419 0.45 24.95 -21.22
N ILE A 420 0.00 24.12 -22.16
CA ILE A 420 0.73 23.86 -23.41
C ILE A 420 0.27 24.86 -24.47
N VAL A 421 1.16 25.79 -24.81
CA VAL A 421 0.83 26.93 -25.70
C VAL A 421 1.11 26.63 -27.18
N GLY A 422 1.73 25.49 -27.47
CA GLY A 422 2.00 25.05 -28.83
C GLY A 422 2.67 23.67 -28.84
N ARG A 423 2.37 22.90 -29.88
CA ARG A 423 2.92 21.56 -30.11
C ARG A 423 3.38 21.45 -31.57
N GLN A 424 4.47 20.73 -31.81
CA GLN A 424 4.91 20.36 -33.14
C GLN A 424 5.54 18.96 -33.13
N THR A 425 5.40 18.23 -34.24
CA THR A 425 6.08 16.95 -34.46
C THR A 425 7.32 17.11 -35.33
N TYR A 426 8.29 16.20 -35.19
CA TYR A 426 9.42 16.05 -36.12
C TYR A 426 9.52 14.61 -36.64
N PRO A 427 9.85 14.39 -37.93
CA PRO A 427 10.06 13.05 -38.47
C PRO A 427 11.26 12.35 -37.84
N PRO A 428 11.21 11.03 -37.63
CA PRO A 428 12.26 10.26 -36.93
C PRO A 428 13.58 10.12 -37.71
N ASP A 429 13.57 10.35 -39.02
CA ASP A 429 14.69 10.07 -39.93
C ASP A 429 15.23 11.33 -40.65
N GLN A 430 14.99 12.53 -40.10
CA GLN A 430 15.47 13.79 -40.68
C GLN A 430 16.50 14.49 -39.77
N ASP A 431 17.63 14.88 -40.37
CA ASP A 431 18.69 15.63 -39.67
C ASP A 431 18.39 17.16 -39.62
N ASP A 432 17.69 17.70 -40.64
CA ASP A 432 17.25 19.09 -40.68
C ASP A 432 15.87 19.24 -40.01
N LEU A 433 15.87 19.85 -38.82
CA LEU A 433 14.68 20.10 -38.01
C LEU A 433 14.32 21.58 -38.00
N SER A 434 14.90 22.38 -38.91
CA SER A 434 14.66 23.83 -39.01
C SER A 434 13.18 24.15 -39.18
N TYR A 435 12.46 23.43 -40.03
CA TYR A 435 11.04 23.66 -40.29
C TYR A 435 10.14 23.44 -39.04
N PRO A 436 10.12 22.26 -38.39
CA PRO A 436 9.30 22.07 -37.19
C PRO A 436 9.71 23.02 -36.05
N ILE A 437 10.99 23.37 -35.92
CA ILE A 437 11.46 24.31 -34.89
C ILE A 437 10.97 25.74 -35.17
N LYS A 438 11.05 26.22 -36.41
CA LYS A 438 10.53 27.54 -36.78
C LYS A 438 9.01 27.62 -36.63
N ALA A 439 8.28 26.57 -37.01
CA ALA A 439 6.84 26.47 -36.85
C ALA A 439 6.43 26.54 -35.37
N LEU A 440 7.06 25.74 -34.51
CA LEU A 440 6.81 25.73 -33.05
C LEU A 440 7.00 27.12 -32.42
N LEU A 441 8.06 27.83 -32.84
CA LEU A 441 8.45 29.15 -32.33
C LEU A 441 7.70 30.31 -33.02
N LEU A 442 6.81 30.03 -33.99
CA LEU A 442 6.09 30.99 -34.83
C LEU A 442 7.03 31.99 -35.55
N ILE A 443 8.18 31.49 -36.01
CA ILE A 443 9.18 32.26 -36.74
C ILE A 443 8.77 32.42 -38.22
N ASP A 444 8.17 31.39 -38.82
CA ASP A 444 7.70 31.44 -40.20
C ASP A 444 6.58 32.46 -40.39
N ASP A 445 5.59 32.52 -39.49
CA ASP A 445 4.59 33.60 -39.41
C ASP A 445 5.18 35.02 -39.42
N SER A 446 6.40 35.15 -38.88
CA SER A 446 7.16 36.40 -38.85
C SER A 446 7.72 36.71 -40.25
N GLU A 447 8.34 35.71 -40.89
CA GLU A 447 8.93 35.80 -42.23
C GLU A 447 7.86 35.98 -43.32
N ASP A 448 6.76 35.23 -43.29
CA ASP A 448 5.61 35.36 -44.20
C ASP A 448 4.95 36.75 -44.10
N ARG A 449 4.87 37.32 -42.89
CA ARG A 449 4.35 38.67 -42.69
C ARG A 449 5.26 39.74 -43.31
N ARG A 450 6.59 39.54 -43.28
CA ARG A 450 7.54 40.38 -44.03
C ARG A 450 7.26 40.26 -45.52
N ASP A 451 7.25 39.05 -46.07
CA ASP A 451 7.15 38.83 -47.52
C ASP A 451 5.82 39.32 -48.09
N ARG A 452 4.74 39.20 -47.33
CA ARG A 452 3.44 39.81 -47.63
C ARG A 452 3.49 41.35 -47.60
N LEU A 453 4.22 41.97 -46.67
CA LEU A 453 4.37 43.43 -46.63
C LEU A 453 5.26 43.95 -47.78
N GLU A 454 6.36 43.27 -48.09
CA GLU A 454 7.25 43.67 -49.19
C GLU A 454 6.56 43.53 -50.55
N SER A 455 5.83 42.43 -50.78
CA SER A 455 5.06 42.22 -52.02
C SER A 455 3.89 43.20 -52.20
N LEU A 456 3.23 43.63 -51.12
CA LEU A 456 2.13 44.62 -51.19
C LEU A 456 2.62 46.07 -51.32
N THR A 457 3.81 46.41 -50.81
CA THR A 457 4.29 47.80 -50.74
C THR A 457 5.42 48.14 -51.72
N GLY A 458 6.07 47.13 -52.31
CA GLY A 458 7.23 47.29 -53.18
C GLY A 458 8.47 47.84 -52.47
N ARG A 459 8.50 47.84 -51.13
CA ARG A 459 9.60 48.35 -50.30
C ARG A 459 10.20 47.23 -49.47
N ARG A 460 11.53 47.19 -49.39
CA ARG A 460 12.23 46.33 -48.44
C ARG A 460 12.21 46.95 -47.04
N TYR A 461 11.96 46.14 -46.03
CA TYR A 461 11.98 46.55 -44.63
C TYR A 461 13.14 45.90 -43.88
N GLY A 462 13.75 46.63 -42.95
CA GLY A 462 14.66 46.03 -41.98
C GLY A 462 13.86 45.08 -41.09
N PHE A 463 14.10 43.77 -41.24
CA PHE A 463 13.31 42.73 -40.58
C PHE A 463 14.20 41.79 -39.76
N GLU A 464 13.82 41.60 -38.51
CA GLU A 464 14.37 40.56 -37.63
C GLU A 464 13.25 39.60 -37.25
N ALA A 465 13.41 38.31 -37.57
CA ALA A 465 12.41 37.29 -37.28
C ALA A 465 12.20 37.14 -35.76
N ARG A 466 11.02 37.46 -35.27
CA ARG A 466 10.72 37.38 -33.82
C ARG A 466 9.98 36.08 -33.54
N ARG A 467 10.54 35.25 -32.64
CA ARG A 467 9.82 34.14 -32.01
C ARG A 467 8.68 34.65 -31.14
N ARG A 468 7.75 33.75 -30.85
CA ARG A 468 6.69 33.95 -29.85
C ARG A 468 7.26 34.21 -28.43
N ARG A 469 6.46 34.88 -27.59
CA ARG A 469 6.83 35.39 -26.25
C ARG A 469 5.88 34.94 -25.13
N ASP A 470 4.84 34.20 -25.48
CA ASP A 470 3.81 33.65 -24.63
C ASP A 470 4.19 32.27 -24.05
N THR A 471 5.50 31.99 -23.99
CA THR A 471 6.08 30.73 -23.52
C THR A 471 7.35 31.00 -22.70
N ASP A 472 7.58 30.15 -21.69
CA ASP A 472 8.68 30.22 -20.73
C ASP A 472 9.56 28.94 -20.69
N GLY A 473 9.28 27.95 -21.53
CA GLY A 473 10.05 26.70 -21.64
C GLY A 473 9.62 25.81 -22.81
N ILE A 474 10.45 24.82 -23.16
CA ILE A 474 10.17 23.85 -24.22
C ILE A 474 10.42 22.44 -23.70
N PHE A 475 9.43 21.56 -23.76
CA PHE A 475 9.61 20.11 -23.53
C PHE A 475 9.90 19.40 -24.85
N VAL A 476 10.89 18.50 -24.81
CA VAL A 476 11.38 17.72 -25.95
C VAL A 476 11.20 16.24 -25.63
N ALA A 477 10.24 15.59 -26.28
CA ALA A 477 10.16 14.13 -26.27
C ALA A 477 11.05 13.58 -27.41
N ALA A 478 12.28 13.22 -27.04
CA ALA A 478 13.32 12.74 -27.94
C ALA A 478 14.20 11.69 -27.26
N PHE A 479 14.64 10.69 -28.01
CA PHE A 479 15.79 9.87 -27.64
C PHE A 479 17.09 10.66 -27.81
N GLU A 480 18.19 10.21 -27.21
CA GLU A 480 19.51 10.85 -27.29
C GLU A 480 19.88 11.36 -28.70
N ARG A 481 19.81 10.50 -29.72
CA ARG A 481 20.16 10.86 -31.11
C ARG A 481 19.39 12.09 -31.58
N ASP A 482 18.09 12.10 -31.34
CA ASP A 482 17.18 13.13 -31.81
C ASP A 482 17.33 14.41 -30.94
N ALA A 483 17.57 14.25 -29.63
CA ALA A 483 17.85 15.35 -28.72
C ALA A 483 19.14 16.11 -29.10
N ARG A 484 20.19 15.40 -29.56
CA ARG A 484 21.43 15.98 -30.08
C ARG A 484 21.23 16.82 -31.35
N LEU A 485 20.14 16.59 -32.09
CA LEU A 485 19.72 17.42 -33.23
C LEU A 485 18.81 18.58 -32.80
N VAL A 486 17.78 18.30 -32.00
CA VAL A 486 16.76 19.27 -31.57
C VAL A 486 17.34 20.37 -30.69
N VAL A 487 18.12 20.02 -29.65
CA VAL A 487 18.58 20.99 -28.63
C VAL A 487 19.47 22.09 -29.23
N PRO A 488 20.48 21.80 -30.08
CA PRO A 488 21.26 22.85 -30.75
C PRO A 488 20.44 23.71 -31.72
N GLN A 489 19.53 23.10 -32.49
CA GLN A 489 18.71 23.81 -33.47
C GLN A 489 17.70 24.75 -32.81
N LEU A 490 17.06 24.35 -31.69
CA LEU A 490 16.21 25.23 -30.88
C LEU A 490 16.97 26.49 -30.43
N ARG A 491 18.21 26.32 -29.96
CA ARG A 491 19.07 27.44 -29.52
C ARG A 491 19.47 28.35 -30.67
N PHE A 492 19.82 27.78 -31.82
CA PHE A 492 20.16 28.54 -33.04
C PHE A 492 18.96 29.37 -33.54
N HIS A 493 17.76 28.80 -33.57
CA HIS A 493 16.53 29.49 -33.96
C HIS A 493 15.93 30.37 -32.85
N ARG A 494 16.76 31.12 -32.12
CA ARG A 494 16.36 32.13 -31.11
C ARG A 494 15.63 31.58 -29.86
N GLY A 495 15.66 30.27 -29.64
CA GLY A 495 15.22 29.61 -28.39
C GLY A 495 16.24 29.64 -27.27
N ILE A 496 17.38 30.33 -27.42
CA ILE A 496 18.52 30.30 -26.48
C ILE A 496 18.19 30.71 -25.03
N ASP A 497 17.18 31.56 -24.85
CA ASP A 497 16.74 32.03 -23.53
C ASP A 497 15.66 31.13 -22.89
N LEU A 498 15.15 30.13 -23.62
CA LEU A 498 14.13 29.20 -23.12
C LEU A 498 14.82 27.95 -22.55
N PRO A 499 14.50 27.53 -21.31
CA PRO A 499 14.94 26.25 -20.80
C PRO A 499 14.33 25.12 -21.63
N VAL A 500 15.16 24.13 -21.93
CA VAL A 500 14.75 22.94 -22.68
C VAL A 500 14.68 21.77 -21.71
N PHE A 501 13.48 21.21 -21.59
CA PHE A 501 13.16 20.04 -20.78
C PHE A 501 13.15 18.78 -21.64
N GLY A 502 13.52 17.64 -21.07
CA GLY A 502 13.41 16.32 -21.72
C GLY A 502 13.30 15.21 -20.67
N ILE A 503 13.48 13.95 -21.09
CA ILE A 503 13.42 12.78 -20.19
C ILE A 503 14.79 12.10 -20.07
N SER A 504 14.93 11.10 -19.19
CA SER A 504 16.24 10.43 -19.01
C SER A 504 16.75 9.74 -20.28
N ASP A 505 15.87 9.32 -21.20
CA ASP A 505 16.21 8.76 -22.53
C ASP A 505 16.71 9.82 -23.53
N SER A 506 16.55 11.12 -23.25
CA SER A 506 17.05 12.23 -24.07
C SER A 506 18.55 12.50 -23.89
N PHE A 507 19.22 11.72 -23.04
CA PHE A 507 20.63 11.88 -22.67
C PHE A 507 21.28 10.50 -22.44
N PRO A 508 22.56 10.27 -22.81
CA PRO A 508 23.19 8.95 -22.67
C PRO A 508 23.15 8.43 -21.22
N GLU A 509 22.99 7.11 -21.05
CA GLU A 509 23.12 6.48 -19.73
C GLU A 509 24.55 6.58 -19.20
N GLN A 510 25.54 6.40 -20.10
CA GLN A 510 26.97 6.50 -19.82
C GLN A 510 27.55 7.76 -20.50
N PRO A 511 27.53 8.94 -19.85
CA PRO A 511 28.01 10.17 -20.47
C PRO A 511 29.53 10.29 -20.54
N GLU A 512 30.08 10.43 -21.75
CA GLU A 512 31.48 10.80 -21.94
C GLU A 512 31.75 12.29 -21.63
N ILE A 513 32.87 12.58 -20.96
CA ILE A 513 33.25 13.94 -20.59
C ILE A 513 33.57 14.76 -21.85
N GLY A 514 32.81 15.84 -22.07
CA GLY A 514 33.00 16.76 -23.19
C GLY A 514 32.28 16.38 -24.49
N ALA A 515 31.71 15.17 -24.60
CA ALA A 515 30.94 14.71 -25.77
C ALA A 515 29.49 15.27 -25.82
N ASN A 516 29.01 15.86 -24.71
CA ASN A 516 27.60 16.25 -24.53
C ASN A 516 27.38 17.78 -24.62
N ARG A 517 28.22 18.48 -25.39
CA ARG A 517 28.18 19.95 -25.56
C ARG A 517 27.00 20.44 -26.40
N ASP A 518 26.48 19.59 -27.27
CA ASP A 518 25.23 19.73 -28.01
C ASP A 518 24.01 19.77 -27.07
N LEU A 519 23.95 18.84 -26.12
CA LEU A 519 22.89 18.73 -25.12
C LEU A 519 22.97 19.81 -24.02
N SER A 520 24.06 20.56 -23.94
CA SER A 520 24.05 21.91 -23.35
C SER A 520 24.07 21.94 -21.82
N GLY A 521 22.98 22.27 -21.12
CA GLY A 521 21.68 22.80 -21.57
C GLY A 521 20.46 22.15 -20.94
N LEU A 522 20.12 20.98 -21.46
CA LEU A 522 18.91 20.19 -21.22
C LEU A 522 18.68 19.95 -19.71
N ILE A 523 17.43 20.08 -19.29
CA ILE A 523 16.95 19.82 -17.92
C ILE A 523 16.04 18.59 -17.97
N PHE A 524 16.23 17.63 -17.06
CA PHE A 524 15.40 16.43 -17.00
C PHE A 524 15.47 15.78 -15.63
N ALA A 525 14.54 14.88 -15.34
CA ALA A 525 14.59 14.04 -14.15
C ALA A 525 15.26 12.68 -14.47
N ARG A 526 16.16 12.21 -13.59
CA ARG A 526 16.94 10.97 -13.76
C ARG A 526 17.00 10.17 -12.46
N MET A 527 17.18 8.86 -12.59
CA MET A 527 17.31 7.95 -11.45
C MET A 527 18.66 8.12 -10.71
N PRO A 528 18.70 8.06 -9.37
CA PRO A 528 19.91 8.06 -8.56
C PRO A 528 21.03 7.13 -9.07
N TRP A 529 20.68 5.95 -9.59
CA TRP A 529 21.59 4.96 -10.16
C TRP A 529 22.48 5.50 -11.29
N LEU A 530 21.91 6.32 -12.19
CA LEU A 530 22.65 6.91 -13.31
C LEU A 530 23.38 8.22 -12.92
N LEU A 531 23.35 8.58 -11.63
CA LEU A 531 23.98 9.78 -11.06
C LEU A 531 25.04 9.45 -10.00
N ASP A 532 25.42 8.16 -9.90
CA ASP A 532 26.30 7.59 -8.88
C ASP A 532 25.92 8.02 -7.45
N ASP A 533 24.62 7.99 -7.15
CA ASP A 533 24.09 8.42 -5.86
C ASP A 533 23.77 7.21 -4.95
N PRO A 534 24.51 6.99 -3.86
CA PRO A 534 24.33 5.83 -2.99
C PRO A 534 23.09 5.99 -2.09
N THR A 535 21.96 5.42 -2.52
CA THR A 535 20.69 5.51 -1.77
C THR A 535 20.57 4.53 -0.59
N SER A 536 21.48 3.55 -0.51
CA SER A 536 21.65 2.65 0.64
C SER A 536 23.01 1.94 0.59
N ALA A 537 23.42 1.29 1.69
CA ALA A 537 24.62 0.46 1.72
C ALA A 537 24.57 -0.70 0.72
N ILE A 538 23.42 -1.40 0.63
CA ILE A 538 23.17 -2.50 -0.33
C ILE A 538 23.31 -1.98 -1.77
N ALA A 539 22.69 -0.84 -2.08
CA ALA A 539 22.79 -0.22 -3.41
C ALA A 539 24.24 0.14 -3.79
N ALA A 540 24.98 0.73 -2.84
CA ALA A 540 26.37 1.12 -3.05
C ALA A 540 27.31 -0.08 -3.26
N ASP A 541 27.05 -1.22 -2.60
CA ASP A 541 27.84 -2.43 -2.81
C ASP A 541 27.45 -3.19 -4.08
N ALA A 542 26.15 -3.33 -4.36
CA ALA A 542 25.64 -3.89 -5.61
C ALA A 542 26.23 -3.17 -6.84
N ARG A 543 26.35 -1.84 -6.77
CA ARG A 543 27.04 -1.03 -7.79
C ARG A 543 28.50 -1.47 -7.98
N ARG A 544 29.28 -1.51 -6.91
CA ARG A 544 30.71 -1.91 -6.97
C ARG A 544 30.89 -3.31 -7.54
N GLN A 545 30.00 -4.24 -7.20
CA GLN A 545 30.03 -5.60 -7.74
C GLN A 545 29.81 -5.61 -9.26
N LEU A 546 28.82 -4.86 -9.77
CA LEU A 546 28.55 -4.76 -11.21
C LEU A 546 29.68 -4.09 -11.97
N GLU A 547 30.19 -2.95 -11.48
CA GLU A 547 31.33 -2.24 -12.07
C GLU A 547 32.58 -3.14 -12.12
N ALA A 548 32.84 -3.94 -11.08
CA ALA A 548 33.94 -4.90 -11.06
C ALA A 548 33.79 -6.02 -12.11
N VAL A 549 32.57 -6.57 -12.29
CA VAL A 549 32.29 -7.59 -13.32
C VAL A 549 32.43 -7.01 -14.74
N ARG A 550 32.03 -5.74 -14.93
CA ARG A 550 32.07 -5.04 -16.22
C ARG A 550 33.36 -4.26 -16.47
N SER A 551 34.47 -4.64 -15.82
CA SER A 551 35.80 -4.03 -16.02
C SER A 551 35.85 -2.50 -15.84
N GLY A 552 34.97 -1.95 -15.00
CA GLY A 552 34.85 -0.52 -14.71
C GLY A 552 33.85 0.25 -15.58
N GLU A 553 33.08 -0.40 -16.45
CA GLU A 553 31.96 0.27 -17.13
C GLU A 553 30.87 0.68 -16.13
N PRO A 554 30.28 1.89 -16.25
CA PRO A 554 29.17 2.30 -15.40
C PRO A 554 27.92 1.44 -15.62
N PRO A 555 27.12 1.19 -14.57
CA PRO A 555 25.94 0.35 -14.66
C PRO A 555 24.80 1.01 -15.47
N VAL A 556 23.91 0.19 -16.02
CA VAL A 556 22.76 0.60 -16.86
C VAL A 556 21.45 0.62 -16.08
N ARG A 557 20.42 1.29 -16.63
CA ARG A 557 19.12 1.49 -15.96
C ARG A 557 18.43 0.20 -15.51
N LEU A 558 18.55 -0.87 -16.29
CA LEU A 558 17.88 -2.14 -16.01
C LEU A 558 18.54 -2.93 -14.86
N GLU A 559 19.83 -2.74 -14.63
CA GLU A 559 20.49 -3.25 -13.42
C GLU A 559 19.92 -2.53 -12.19
N GLY A 560 19.70 -1.21 -12.26
CA GLY A 560 19.01 -0.45 -11.21
C GLY A 560 17.59 -0.98 -10.92
N LEU A 561 16.83 -1.32 -11.97
CA LEU A 561 15.52 -1.98 -11.82
C LEU A 561 15.64 -3.32 -11.08
N GLY A 562 16.65 -4.13 -11.40
CA GLY A 562 16.95 -5.38 -10.69
C GLY A 562 17.27 -5.16 -9.20
N VAL A 563 18.14 -4.19 -8.90
CA VAL A 563 18.54 -3.82 -7.53
C VAL A 563 17.33 -3.45 -6.68
N ASP A 564 16.48 -2.55 -7.16
CA ASP A 564 15.29 -2.15 -6.39
C ASP A 564 14.21 -3.22 -6.37
N SER A 565 14.11 -4.09 -7.39
CA SER A 565 13.18 -5.23 -7.39
C SER A 565 13.53 -6.23 -6.29
N TYR A 566 14.82 -6.44 -6.02
CA TYR A 566 15.27 -7.21 -4.86
C TYR A 566 14.92 -6.48 -3.56
N ARG A 567 15.26 -5.19 -3.45
CA ARG A 567 15.09 -4.42 -2.20
C ARG A 567 13.62 -4.27 -1.79
N LEU A 568 12.70 -4.15 -2.76
CA LEU A 568 11.26 -4.12 -2.52
C LEU A 568 10.73 -5.37 -1.80
N LEU A 569 11.41 -6.53 -1.91
CA LEU A 569 11.01 -7.75 -1.18
C LEU A 569 10.90 -7.52 0.35
N SER A 570 11.64 -6.54 0.87
CA SER A 570 11.58 -6.09 2.26
C SER A 570 10.78 -4.78 2.33
N GLY A 571 9.50 -4.86 2.70
CA GLY A 571 8.65 -3.67 2.92
C GLY A 571 7.62 -3.34 1.83
N ILE A 572 7.55 -4.08 0.72
CA ILE A 572 6.47 -3.93 -0.29
C ILE A 572 5.06 -4.05 0.32
N ASP A 573 4.86 -4.88 1.34
CA ASP A 573 3.57 -5.03 2.00
C ASP A 573 3.24 -3.82 2.89
N ALA A 574 4.24 -3.10 3.40
CA ALA A 574 4.04 -1.82 4.08
C ALA A 574 3.71 -0.71 3.06
N LEU A 575 4.48 -0.59 1.97
CA LEU A 575 4.25 0.37 0.89
C LEU A 575 2.86 0.20 0.25
N THR A 576 2.41 -1.04 0.00
CA THR A 576 1.08 -1.34 -0.57
C THR A 576 -0.07 -0.94 0.38
N ARG A 577 0.16 -0.83 1.69
CA ARG A 577 -0.87 -0.46 2.70
C ARG A 577 -0.94 1.03 3.01
N ASP A 578 0.07 1.83 2.68
CA ASP A 578 0.04 3.29 2.79
C ASP A 578 0.83 3.92 1.64
N PRO A 579 0.16 4.44 0.60
CA PRO A 579 0.80 5.07 -0.56
C PRO A 579 1.72 6.26 -0.25
N ARG A 580 1.64 6.81 0.97
CA ARG A 580 2.48 7.94 1.42
C ARG A 580 3.82 7.47 1.99
N LEU A 581 3.95 6.18 2.30
CA LEU A 581 5.25 5.61 2.65
C LEU A 581 6.15 5.60 1.43
N THR A 582 7.42 5.95 1.66
CA THR A 582 8.43 5.96 0.60
C THR A 582 9.69 5.21 1.02
N MET A 583 10.29 4.50 0.06
CA MET A 583 11.58 3.82 0.23
C MET A 583 12.65 4.47 -0.66
N PRO A 584 13.87 4.73 -0.17
CA PRO A 584 14.96 5.25 -1.01
C PRO A 584 15.44 4.18 -2.01
N GLY A 585 14.98 4.24 -3.26
CA GLY A 585 15.37 3.35 -4.37
C GLY A 585 16.50 3.93 -5.24
N VAL A 586 17.26 3.07 -5.92
CA VAL A 586 18.25 3.51 -6.92
C VAL A 586 17.58 3.98 -8.23
N THR A 587 16.39 3.49 -8.53
CA THR A 587 15.56 3.89 -9.69
C THR A 587 14.74 5.17 -9.45
N GLY A 588 14.76 5.67 -8.21
CA GLY A 588 13.99 6.79 -7.68
C GLY A 588 13.57 6.51 -6.23
N ARG A 589 13.08 7.49 -5.49
CA ARG A 589 12.37 7.23 -4.22
C ARG A 589 11.02 6.58 -4.56
N LEU A 590 10.74 5.42 -3.96
CA LEU A 590 9.66 4.51 -4.38
C LEU A 590 8.45 4.60 -3.45
N SER A 591 7.27 4.77 -4.02
CA SER A 591 5.95 4.62 -3.38
C SER A 591 5.13 3.59 -4.16
N ILE A 592 3.99 3.15 -3.61
CA ILE A 592 3.04 2.27 -4.30
C ILE A 592 1.66 2.90 -4.21
N ASN A 593 1.08 3.24 -5.36
CA ASN A 593 -0.24 3.86 -5.40
C ASN A 593 -1.38 2.85 -5.19
N THR A 594 -2.62 3.34 -5.11
CA THR A 594 -3.80 2.50 -4.84
C THR A 594 -4.13 1.47 -5.94
N GLU A 595 -3.51 1.59 -7.12
CA GLU A 595 -3.61 0.61 -8.21
C GLU A 595 -2.49 -0.45 -8.17
N GLY A 596 -1.58 -0.37 -7.19
CA GLY A 596 -0.40 -1.24 -7.10
C GLY A 596 0.75 -0.83 -8.02
N GLN A 597 0.70 0.35 -8.66
CA GLN A 597 1.83 0.82 -9.47
C GLN A 597 2.96 1.31 -8.57
N VAL A 598 4.18 0.84 -8.80
CA VAL A 598 5.37 1.38 -8.12
C VAL A 598 5.76 2.69 -8.79
N GLU A 599 5.50 3.79 -8.10
CA GLU A 599 5.85 5.14 -8.52
C GLU A 599 7.31 5.45 -8.17
N ARG A 600 7.93 6.33 -8.95
CA ARG A 600 9.36 6.66 -8.85
C ARG A 600 9.53 8.16 -8.84
N ALA A 601 9.92 8.68 -7.69
CA ALA A 601 10.33 10.06 -7.56
C ALA A 601 11.80 10.21 -7.97
N LEU A 602 12.07 11.09 -8.95
CA LEU A 602 13.37 11.20 -9.62
C LEU A 602 14.18 12.43 -9.17
N GLN A 603 15.49 12.42 -9.45
CA GLN A 603 16.39 13.53 -9.15
C GLN A 603 16.55 14.45 -10.36
N PRO A 604 16.43 15.78 -10.19
CA PRO A 604 16.52 16.72 -11.29
C PRO A 604 17.97 17.02 -11.65
N VAL A 605 18.27 17.05 -12.95
CA VAL A 605 19.60 17.35 -13.46
C VAL A 605 19.54 18.34 -14.61
N ARG A 606 20.63 19.08 -14.77
CA ARG A 606 20.91 19.94 -15.91
C ARG A 606 22.23 19.52 -16.55
N VAL A 607 22.24 19.37 -17.87
CA VAL A 607 23.49 19.14 -18.61
C VAL A 607 24.37 20.38 -18.50
N ARG A 608 25.67 20.18 -18.30
CA ARG A 608 26.73 21.18 -18.35
C ARG A 608 27.90 20.65 -19.16
N SER A 609 28.82 21.53 -19.52
CA SER A 609 30.05 21.16 -20.26
C SER A 609 30.94 20.13 -19.55
N GLY A 610 30.82 20.00 -18.22
CA GLY A 610 31.55 19.04 -17.39
C GLY A 610 30.77 17.79 -16.96
N GLY A 611 29.53 17.60 -17.39
CA GLY A 611 28.67 16.49 -16.95
C GLY A 611 27.27 16.94 -16.52
N LEU A 612 26.62 16.15 -15.64
CA LEU A 612 25.32 16.50 -15.07
C LEU A 612 25.48 17.29 -13.77
N GLU A 613 24.84 18.45 -13.70
CA GLU A 613 24.67 19.25 -12.48
C GLU A 613 23.34 18.86 -11.83
N ARG A 614 23.34 18.44 -10.55
CA ARG A 614 22.09 18.25 -9.79
C ARG A 614 21.45 19.60 -9.54
N LEU A 615 20.13 19.71 -9.75
CA LEU A 615 19.37 20.90 -9.39
C LEU A 615 18.83 20.75 -7.97
N ALA A 616 18.97 21.78 -7.14
CA ALA A 616 18.24 21.88 -5.89
C ALA A 616 16.93 22.67 -6.14
N PRO A 617 15.82 22.33 -5.46
CA PRO A 617 14.68 23.23 -5.38
C PRO A 617 15.11 24.58 -4.79
N THR A 618 14.54 25.66 -5.31
CA THR A 618 14.64 26.98 -4.67
C THR A 618 13.72 27.01 -3.46
N ASP A 619 14.13 26.42 -2.33
CA ASP A 619 13.73 26.80 -0.95
C ASP A 619 14.38 25.95 0.17
N GLY A 620 15.62 25.48 0.00
CA GLY A 620 16.48 25.06 1.13
C GLY A 620 16.11 23.79 1.91
N GLU A 621 14.99 23.15 1.58
CA GLU A 621 14.65 21.80 2.07
C GLU A 621 15.59 20.73 1.49
N ALA A 622 15.59 19.54 2.09
CA ALA A 622 16.45 18.43 1.66
C ALA A 622 16.15 18.01 0.20
N VAL A 623 17.05 17.24 -0.41
CA VAL A 623 16.94 16.76 -1.81
C VAL A 623 15.86 15.67 -1.92
N ASP A 624 14.62 16.10 -1.72
CA ASP A 624 13.44 15.26 -1.80
C ASP A 624 13.10 15.06 -3.27
N ALA A 625 13.24 13.80 -3.71
CA ALA A 625 13.01 13.44 -5.10
C ALA A 625 11.56 13.75 -5.51
N PHE A 626 11.38 14.12 -6.78
CA PHE A 626 10.14 14.71 -7.31
C PHE A 626 9.05 13.66 -7.38
N VAL A 627 8.12 13.67 -6.42
CA VAL A 627 6.96 12.77 -6.42
C VAL A 627 6.03 13.15 -7.59
N PRO A 628 5.57 12.17 -8.39
CA PRO A 628 4.54 12.36 -9.42
C PRO A 628 3.27 13.06 -8.91
#